data_AF-A0A535W609-F1
#
_entry.id   AF-A0A535W609-F1
#
_cell.length_a   1.000
_cell.length_b   1.000
_cell.length_c   1.000
_cell.angle_alpha   90.00
_cell.angle_beta   90.00
_cell.angle_gamma   90.00
#
_symmetry.space_group_name_H-M   'P 1'
#
loop_
_entity.id
_entity.type
_entity.pdbx_description
1 polymer ?
#
loop_
_entity_poly.entity_id
_entity_poly.type
_entity_poly.pdbx_seq_one_letter_code
_entity_poly.pdbx_strand_id
1 'polypeptide(L)'
;MARTTATRAPGASAEREEPPLSELRRPRTGLTRRTFLKGSIAAGAAVAGGGLWTTAIQPRRARAAETPIEHVVIAMQENRSFDHYFGYAPQVQAANLGPPAGFSQPNPNPQPGETNPQPPYRFFDLQTPDIPHDWDSVHGQRDGGAMDGFMTHSGIWAMGYYTAAELPFYYSLFDNSTLCANFFCALLGPTWPNRFYLMAGTSGGITTNGLWGYGIFDYPMILDLLDAAGVTWKIYNLGMDSVPYGNTDNVAVFWKNFAKDQRTNGSKGGYLNDCRKGRLPQVSFMIPSYARGWDEHPPADVSIGMNIQAECVNALRESPIWNSSAYIITYDEHGGYFDHVPPPQLDAFGLGIRIPTWVISPWATGNLEPTLYEFASILKFLERNFGLPTLASVNHQFDDGTPVGGNYQAAGPGASVGPPAPPRDGRPEIGDLMECFTFP
;
A
#
# COMPACT_ATOMS: atom_id res chain seq x y z
N MET A 1 -15.53 27.03 60.48
CA MET A 1 -16.65 27.54 59.67
C MET A 1 -16.19 28.79 58.95
N ALA A 2 -16.43 28.89 57.63
CA ALA A 2 -16.39 30.14 56.87
C ALA A 2 -17.43 30.00 55.74
N ARG A 3 -18.15 31.07 55.39
CA ARG A 3 -19.15 31.10 54.32
C ARG A 3 -18.74 32.11 53.26
N THR A 4 -18.96 31.79 51.98
CA THR A 4 -18.58 32.64 50.86
C THR A 4 -19.76 32.85 49.91
N THR A 5 -20.34 34.05 49.93
CA THR A 5 -21.42 34.56 49.05
C THR A 5 -21.44 36.09 49.20
N ALA A 6 -21.80 36.95 48.22
CA ALA A 6 -21.95 36.90 46.76
C ALA A 6 -22.23 38.38 46.32
N THR A 7 -22.55 38.83 45.09
CA THR A 7 -22.87 38.22 43.78
C THR A 7 -22.64 39.31 42.70
N ARG A 8 -22.11 39.00 41.49
CA ARG A 8 -22.47 39.80 40.29
C ARG A 8 -22.19 39.13 38.93
N ALA A 9 -23.13 39.37 38.01
CA ALA A 9 -23.11 39.18 36.55
C ALA A 9 -24.27 40.04 35.97
N PRO A 10 -24.52 40.12 34.65
CA PRO A 10 -23.66 39.82 33.49
C PRO A 10 -23.37 41.10 32.66
N GLY A 11 -22.73 40.93 31.49
CA GLY A 11 -22.68 41.94 30.41
C GLY A 11 -23.11 41.31 29.08
N ALA A 12 -23.71 42.10 28.17
CA ALA A 12 -24.32 41.58 26.94
C ALA A 12 -24.06 42.46 25.71
N SER A 13 -24.05 41.80 24.54
CA SER A 13 -24.35 42.31 23.19
C SER A 13 -23.75 43.65 22.72
N ALA A 14 -22.89 43.57 21.70
CA ALA A 14 -22.73 44.61 20.68
C ALA A 14 -22.35 43.96 19.33
N GLU A 15 -23.31 43.87 18.41
CA GLU A 15 -23.05 43.50 17.00
C GLU A 15 -22.40 44.66 16.26
N ARG A 16 -21.72 44.39 15.13
CA ARG A 16 -21.35 45.39 14.13
C ARG A 16 -21.46 44.81 12.72
N GLU A 17 -21.95 45.65 11.81
CA GLU A 17 -22.36 45.30 10.45
C GLU A 17 -21.19 45.25 9.46
N GLU A 18 -21.34 44.49 8.37
CA GLU A 18 -20.49 44.59 7.18
C GLU A 18 -21.02 45.66 6.20
N PRO A 19 -20.15 46.42 5.50
CA PRO A 19 -20.56 47.41 4.49
C PRO A 19 -20.86 46.77 3.12
N PRO A 20 -21.81 47.30 2.33
CA PRO A 20 -22.25 46.71 1.07
C PRO A 20 -21.32 46.99 -0.13
N LEU A 21 -21.30 46.06 -1.09
CA LEU A 21 -20.60 46.17 -2.37
C LEU A 21 -21.37 47.02 -3.40
N SER A 22 -20.68 47.93 -4.08
CA SER A 22 -21.17 48.54 -5.33
C SER A 22 -20.05 48.88 -6.33
N GLU A 23 -20.44 48.95 -7.60
CA GLU A 23 -19.64 48.82 -8.83
C GLU A 23 -18.31 49.60 -8.96
N LEU A 24 -17.37 49.00 -9.71
CA LEU A 24 -16.59 49.73 -10.71
C LEU A 24 -16.29 48.88 -11.95
N ARG A 25 -16.68 49.37 -13.13
CA ARG A 25 -16.59 48.65 -14.42
C ARG A 25 -15.15 48.42 -14.91
N ARG A 26 -14.91 47.30 -15.59
CA ARG A 26 -13.82 47.14 -16.59
C ARG A 26 -14.35 46.48 -17.88
N PRO A 27 -13.76 46.77 -19.07
CA PRO A 27 -14.43 46.57 -20.35
C PRO A 27 -14.35 45.14 -20.91
N ARG A 28 -15.35 44.77 -21.71
CA ARG A 28 -15.30 43.60 -22.59
C ARG A 28 -14.40 43.87 -23.81
N THR A 29 -13.42 43.01 -24.04
CA THR A 29 -12.88 42.73 -25.38
C THR A 29 -12.88 41.22 -25.61
N GLY A 30 -13.33 40.78 -26.78
CA GLY A 30 -13.48 39.35 -27.10
C GLY A 30 -12.45 38.87 -28.11
N LEU A 31 -11.77 37.78 -27.79
CA LEU A 31 -10.91 37.04 -28.72
C LEU A 31 -11.55 35.68 -29.01
N THR A 32 -12.01 35.49 -30.24
CA THR A 32 -12.66 34.24 -30.68
C THR A 32 -11.65 33.32 -31.39
N ARG A 33 -11.94 32.01 -31.42
CA ARG A 33 -11.07 30.93 -31.94
C ARG A 33 -10.70 31.00 -33.45
N ARG A 34 -10.88 32.13 -34.14
CA ARG A 34 -10.68 32.27 -35.60
C ARG A 34 -9.54 33.19 -36.06
N THR A 35 -8.79 33.79 -35.13
CA THR A 35 -7.73 34.78 -35.46
C THR A 35 -6.30 34.22 -35.33
N PHE A 36 -6.10 32.91 -35.11
CA PHE A 36 -4.77 32.32 -34.86
C PHE A 36 -4.18 31.51 -36.03
N LEU A 37 -4.87 31.38 -37.17
CA LEU A 37 -4.31 30.75 -38.38
C LEU A 37 -4.34 31.71 -39.58
N LYS A 38 -3.30 32.54 -39.68
CA LYS A 38 -2.77 33.17 -40.92
C LYS A 38 -1.52 33.99 -40.59
N GLY A 39 -0.34 33.43 -40.84
CA GLY A 39 0.96 34.07 -40.64
C GLY A 39 2.08 33.10 -41.01
N SER A 40 2.84 33.41 -42.06
CA SER A 40 3.75 32.47 -42.72
C SER A 40 5.20 32.64 -42.28
N ILE A 41 5.91 31.51 -42.16
CA ILE A 41 7.29 31.26 -42.64
C ILE A 41 8.24 32.49 -42.70
N ALA A 42 9.18 32.60 -41.76
CA ALA A 42 10.61 32.89 -42.03
C ALA A 42 11.46 32.94 -40.73
N ALA A 43 12.75 32.69 -40.89
CA ALA A 43 13.78 32.55 -39.85
C ALA A 43 13.91 33.69 -38.80
N GLY A 44 14.24 33.30 -37.56
CA GLY A 44 14.71 34.17 -36.48
C GLY A 44 15.31 33.31 -35.35
N ALA A 45 16.40 33.76 -34.72
CA ALA A 45 17.22 32.90 -33.84
C ALA A 45 16.99 33.14 -32.34
N ALA A 46 17.15 32.04 -31.57
CA ALA A 46 17.48 31.94 -30.15
C ALA A 46 16.64 32.70 -29.10
N VAL A 47 16.05 31.93 -28.16
CA VAL A 47 16.04 32.22 -26.71
C VAL A 47 15.74 30.92 -25.93
N ALA A 48 16.37 30.78 -24.76
CA ALA A 48 16.06 29.81 -23.69
C ALA A 48 15.72 28.35 -24.10
N GLY A 49 16.75 27.53 -24.28
CA GLY A 49 16.62 26.06 -24.26
C GLY A 49 16.36 25.51 -22.85
N GLY A 50 15.22 25.86 -22.25
CA GLY A 50 14.75 25.29 -20.99
C GLY A 50 14.31 23.85 -21.20
N GLY A 51 15.16 22.89 -20.82
CA GLY A 51 14.92 21.46 -21.02
C GLY A 51 13.78 20.92 -20.16
N LEU A 52 12.54 21.01 -20.65
CA LEU A 52 11.47 20.13 -20.20
C LEU A 52 11.81 18.70 -20.65
N TRP A 53 12.38 17.92 -19.73
CA TRP A 53 12.56 16.48 -19.90
C TRP A 53 11.22 15.76 -19.80
N THR A 54 10.36 15.95 -20.80
CA THR A 54 9.26 15.02 -21.04
C THR A 54 9.86 13.70 -21.53
N THR A 55 10.12 12.78 -20.60
CA THR A 55 10.51 11.40 -20.86
C THR A 55 9.35 10.64 -21.51
N ALA A 56 9.08 10.97 -22.77
CA ALA A 56 8.03 10.36 -23.58
C ALA A 56 8.37 8.88 -23.81
N ILE A 57 7.82 8.02 -22.96
CA ILE A 57 7.99 6.57 -22.97
C ILE A 57 7.72 6.06 -24.39
N GLN A 58 8.79 5.64 -25.07
CA GLN A 58 8.69 5.11 -26.42
C GLN A 58 8.07 3.72 -26.35
N PRO A 59 6.95 3.44 -27.05
CA PRO A 59 6.32 2.13 -27.01
C PRO A 59 7.27 1.08 -27.63
N ARG A 60 7.82 0.21 -26.79
CA ARG A 60 8.55 -0.98 -27.25
C ARG A 60 7.57 -1.87 -28.02
N ARG A 61 8.07 -2.54 -29.06
CA ARG A 61 7.30 -3.62 -29.70
C ARG A 61 6.98 -4.68 -28.65
N ALA A 62 5.72 -5.10 -28.58
CA ALA A 62 5.28 -6.18 -27.71
C ALA A 62 6.19 -7.40 -27.88
N ARG A 63 6.73 -7.88 -26.76
CA ARG A 63 7.42 -9.16 -26.67
C ARG A 63 6.38 -10.29 -26.71
N ALA A 64 6.77 -11.51 -27.03
CA ALA A 64 5.94 -12.66 -26.67
C ALA A 64 5.77 -12.68 -25.14
N ALA A 65 4.55 -12.95 -24.66
CA ALA A 65 4.28 -13.05 -23.23
C ALA A 65 5.17 -14.13 -22.61
N GLU A 66 5.79 -13.84 -21.45
CA GLU A 66 6.63 -14.82 -20.74
C GLU A 66 5.80 -15.83 -19.94
N THR A 67 4.50 -15.59 -19.76
CA THR A 67 3.59 -16.43 -18.95
C THR A 67 2.21 -16.56 -19.63
N PRO A 68 1.37 -17.53 -19.22
CA PRO A 68 -0.04 -17.63 -19.62
C PRO A 68 -0.98 -16.67 -18.85
N ILE A 69 -0.47 -15.80 -17.97
CA ILE A 69 -1.27 -14.86 -17.18
C ILE A 69 -1.62 -13.62 -18.01
N GLU A 70 -2.90 -13.47 -18.35
CA GLU A 70 -3.47 -12.30 -19.02
C GLU A 70 -4.08 -11.31 -18.01
N HIS A 71 -4.50 -11.80 -16.83
CA HIS A 71 -5.20 -11.04 -15.81
C HIS A 71 -4.54 -11.17 -14.43
N VAL A 72 -4.15 -10.03 -13.85
CA VAL A 72 -3.58 -9.94 -12.49
C VAL A 72 -4.52 -9.13 -11.61
N VAL A 73 -4.96 -9.72 -10.50
CA VAL A 73 -5.72 -9.05 -9.44
C VAL A 73 -4.79 -8.83 -8.24
N ILE A 74 -4.77 -7.62 -7.69
CA ILE A 74 -3.92 -7.24 -6.55
C ILE A 74 -4.84 -6.67 -5.48
N ALA A 75 -4.98 -7.38 -4.36
CA ALA A 75 -5.72 -6.92 -3.19
C ALA A 75 -4.77 -6.65 -2.03
N MET A 76 -4.94 -5.51 -1.37
CA MET A 76 -4.11 -5.10 -0.23
C MET A 76 -5.00 -4.76 0.96
N GLN A 77 -4.97 -5.66 1.95
CA GLN A 77 -5.64 -5.55 3.25
C GLN A 77 -4.79 -4.71 4.23
N GLU A 78 -5.33 -4.48 5.43
CA GLU A 78 -4.72 -3.78 6.57
C GLU A 78 -4.62 -4.72 7.79
N ASN A 79 -4.09 -4.26 8.91
CA ASN A 79 -2.64 -4.27 9.17
C ASN A 79 -2.15 -5.56 9.85
N ARG A 80 -1.33 -6.42 9.22
CA ARG A 80 -1.07 -7.78 9.73
C ARG A 80 0.34 -8.31 9.45
N SER A 81 1.05 -8.74 10.49
CA SER A 81 2.33 -9.45 10.34
C SER A 81 2.13 -10.87 9.80
N PHE A 82 3.20 -11.44 9.22
CA PHE A 82 3.18 -12.82 8.76
C PHE A 82 2.98 -13.80 9.93
N ASP A 83 3.75 -13.66 11.01
CA ASP A 83 3.65 -14.59 12.14
C ASP A 83 2.30 -14.55 12.86
N HIS A 84 1.69 -13.37 12.95
CA HIS A 84 0.40 -13.15 13.57
C HIS A 84 -0.75 -13.89 12.85
N TYR A 85 -0.68 -14.10 11.53
CA TYR A 85 -1.66 -14.90 10.79
C TYR A 85 -1.21 -16.35 10.50
N PHE A 86 0.05 -16.55 10.10
CA PHE A 86 0.53 -17.82 9.52
C PHE A 86 1.76 -18.42 10.20
N GLY A 87 2.43 -17.71 11.11
CA GLY A 87 3.62 -18.20 11.83
C GLY A 87 3.39 -19.50 12.61
N TYR A 88 2.15 -19.75 13.01
CA TYR A 88 1.72 -20.95 13.75
C TYR A 88 0.98 -21.97 12.88
N ALA A 89 0.93 -21.77 11.56
CA ALA A 89 0.39 -22.77 10.65
C ALA A 89 1.29 -24.03 10.65
N PRO A 90 0.73 -25.25 10.69
CA PRO A 90 1.52 -26.49 10.71
C PRO A 90 2.53 -26.60 9.57
N GLN A 91 2.18 -26.11 8.37
CA GLN A 91 3.03 -26.06 7.18
C GLN A 91 4.27 -25.16 7.42
N VAL A 92 4.05 -23.96 7.97
CA VAL A 92 5.07 -22.95 8.23
C VAL A 92 6.01 -23.38 9.36
N GLN A 93 5.46 -23.96 10.43
CA GLN A 93 6.23 -24.55 11.52
C GLN A 93 7.05 -25.76 11.06
N ALA A 94 6.49 -26.66 10.23
CA ALA A 94 7.23 -27.79 9.68
C ALA A 94 8.38 -27.38 8.75
N ALA A 95 8.28 -26.21 8.10
CA ALA A 95 9.35 -25.63 7.30
C ALA A 95 10.38 -24.83 8.12
N ASN A 96 10.13 -24.58 9.41
CA ASN A 96 10.92 -23.68 10.28
C ASN A 96 10.91 -22.21 9.80
N LEU A 97 9.76 -21.75 9.28
CA LEU A 97 9.55 -20.39 8.74
C LEU A 97 8.63 -19.51 9.62
N GLY A 98 8.26 -20.00 10.81
CA GLY A 98 7.50 -19.29 11.84
C GLY A 98 8.26 -19.29 13.17
N PRO A 99 7.70 -18.70 14.25
CA PRO A 99 8.48 -18.41 15.45
C PRO A 99 9.00 -19.69 16.11
N PRO A 100 10.27 -19.70 16.56
CA PRO A 100 10.88 -20.89 17.14
C PRO A 100 10.20 -21.31 18.45
N ALA A 101 10.25 -22.61 18.75
CA ALA A 101 9.69 -23.14 20.00
C ALA A 101 10.32 -22.48 21.23
N GLY A 102 9.49 -21.78 22.03
CA GLY A 102 9.93 -20.99 23.19
C GLY A 102 10.20 -19.51 22.90
N PHE A 103 9.94 -19.01 21.68
CA PHE A 103 9.98 -17.57 21.39
C PHE A 103 9.14 -16.77 22.40
N SER A 104 9.72 -15.70 22.93
CA SER A 104 9.12 -14.80 23.90
C SER A 104 9.93 -13.50 23.95
N GLN A 105 9.29 -12.40 24.34
CA GLN A 105 9.89 -11.06 24.35
C GLN A 105 9.99 -10.47 25.77
N PRO A 106 10.95 -9.57 26.05
CA PRO A 106 11.02 -8.88 27.34
C PRO A 106 9.72 -8.16 27.70
N ASN A 107 9.22 -8.41 28.91
CA ASN A 107 8.11 -7.67 29.49
C ASN A 107 8.52 -7.14 30.88
N PRO A 108 9.25 -6.02 30.97
CA PRO A 108 9.79 -5.55 32.23
C PRO A 108 8.73 -5.10 33.25
N ASN A 109 7.49 -4.83 32.81
CA ASN A 109 6.40 -4.29 33.65
C ASN A 109 5.08 -5.07 33.45
N PRO A 110 5.04 -6.39 33.75
CA PRO A 110 3.93 -7.25 33.38
C PRO A 110 2.64 -6.89 34.11
N GLN A 111 1.54 -6.79 33.35
CA GLN A 111 0.20 -6.57 33.89
C GLN A 111 -0.42 -7.88 34.43
N PRO A 112 -1.51 -7.82 35.22
CA PRO A 112 -2.13 -9.03 35.77
C PRO A 112 -2.62 -10.00 34.69
N GLY A 113 -1.96 -11.16 34.59
CA GLY A 113 -2.21 -12.19 33.56
C GLY A 113 -1.07 -12.34 32.55
N GLU A 114 -0.15 -11.37 32.50
CA GLU A 114 1.06 -11.42 31.67
C GLU A 114 2.23 -12.11 32.39
N THR A 115 3.31 -12.34 31.63
CA THR A 115 4.55 -12.98 32.07
C THR A 115 5.77 -12.22 31.58
N ASN A 116 6.95 -12.49 32.17
CA ASN A 116 8.23 -11.96 31.72
C ASN A 116 9.30 -13.08 31.64
N PRO A 117 9.86 -13.38 30.46
CA PRO A 117 9.47 -12.86 29.15
C PRO A 117 8.04 -13.30 28.78
N GLN A 118 7.39 -12.53 27.91
CA GLN A 118 6.03 -12.80 27.44
C GLN A 118 6.09 -13.65 26.16
N PRO A 119 5.55 -14.89 26.14
CA PRO A 119 5.39 -15.66 24.91
C PRO A 119 4.20 -15.15 24.08
N PRO A 120 4.21 -15.37 22.76
CA PRO A 120 3.02 -15.20 21.93
C PRO A 120 1.87 -16.11 22.38
N TYR A 121 0.63 -15.66 22.14
CA TYR A 121 -0.57 -16.42 22.50
C TYR A 121 -1.66 -16.35 21.44
N ARG A 122 -2.49 -17.39 21.37
CA ARG A 122 -3.59 -17.46 20.42
C ARG A 122 -4.69 -16.46 20.79
N PHE A 123 -5.09 -15.63 19.83
CA PHE A 123 -6.31 -14.84 19.87
C PHE A 123 -7.54 -15.71 19.56
N PHE A 124 -8.66 -15.33 20.17
CA PHE A 124 -9.99 -15.94 19.98
C PHE A 124 -11.02 -14.91 19.53
N ASP A 125 -10.86 -13.65 19.94
CA ASP A 125 -11.64 -12.52 19.42
C ASP A 125 -11.07 -12.07 18.08
N LEU A 126 -11.94 -11.81 17.09
CA LEU A 126 -11.56 -11.32 15.76
C LEU A 126 -11.51 -9.79 15.66
N GLN A 127 -11.75 -9.10 16.78
CA GLN A 127 -11.61 -7.65 16.94
C GLN A 127 -10.56 -7.37 18.01
N THR A 128 -9.59 -6.54 17.64
CA THR A 128 -8.41 -6.19 18.44
C THR A 128 -8.33 -4.67 18.59
N PRO A 129 -7.64 -4.12 19.61
CA PRO A 129 -7.32 -2.69 19.60
C PRO A 129 -6.34 -2.39 18.45
N ASP A 130 -6.44 -1.17 17.93
CA ASP A 130 -5.35 -0.56 17.16
C ASP A 130 -4.16 -0.30 18.10
N ILE A 131 -2.96 -0.70 17.65
CA ILE A 131 -1.73 -0.66 18.44
C ILE A 131 -0.62 0.04 17.65
N PRO A 132 0.37 0.66 18.33
CA PRO A 132 1.33 1.53 17.65
C PRO A 132 2.05 0.84 16.49
N HIS A 133 2.03 1.48 15.33
CA HIS A 133 2.65 1.03 14.08
C HIS A 133 3.17 2.21 13.22
N ASP A 134 3.36 3.37 13.85
CA ASP A 134 4.07 4.50 13.27
C ASP A 134 5.60 4.24 13.20
N TRP A 135 6.32 5.05 12.43
CA TRP A 135 7.76 4.90 12.21
C TRP A 135 8.59 4.76 13.50
N ASP A 136 8.34 5.57 14.53
CA ASP A 136 9.15 5.56 15.76
C ASP A 136 8.86 4.26 16.55
N SER A 137 7.58 3.88 16.64
CA SER A 137 7.14 2.61 17.26
C SER A 137 7.70 1.38 16.54
N VAL A 138 7.69 1.35 15.21
CA VAL A 138 8.17 0.20 14.40
C VAL A 138 9.69 0.06 14.45
N HIS A 139 10.44 1.17 14.53
CA HIS A 139 11.87 1.11 14.80
C HIS A 139 12.18 0.57 16.20
N GLY A 140 11.35 0.90 17.20
CA GLY A 140 11.43 0.33 18.55
C GLY A 140 11.08 -1.17 18.60
N GLN A 141 10.03 -1.60 17.88
CA GLN A 141 9.62 -3.01 17.76
C GLN A 141 10.74 -3.91 17.23
N ARG A 142 11.46 -3.43 16.22
CA ARG A 142 12.58 -4.12 15.58
C ARG A 142 13.83 -4.23 16.48
N ASP A 143 14.00 -3.30 17.43
CA ASP A 143 15.21 -3.07 18.25
C ASP A 143 16.53 -3.43 17.54
N GLY A 144 16.89 -2.65 16.51
CA GLY A 144 18.13 -2.83 15.75
C GLY A 144 18.26 -4.14 14.96
N GLY A 145 17.24 -5.01 14.98
CA GLY A 145 17.25 -6.36 14.41
C GLY A 145 17.17 -7.48 15.46
N ALA A 146 16.97 -7.18 16.74
CA ALA A 146 16.74 -8.18 17.79
C ALA A 146 15.31 -8.75 17.77
N MET A 147 14.34 -8.00 17.24
CA MET A 147 12.93 -8.40 17.04
C MET A 147 12.17 -8.75 18.34
N ASP A 148 12.63 -8.23 19.47
CA ASP A 148 12.03 -8.44 20.80
C ASP A 148 11.41 -7.17 21.42
N GLY A 149 11.35 -6.07 20.67
CA GLY A 149 10.78 -4.79 21.12
C GLY A 149 9.26 -4.66 21.00
N PHE A 150 8.53 -5.62 20.43
CA PHE A 150 7.09 -5.46 20.17
C PHE A 150 6.26 -5.39 21.46
N MET A 151 6.54 -6.26 22.43
CA MET A 151 5.90 -6.23 23.74
C MET A 151 6.16 -4.92 24.50
N THR A 152 7.32 -4.28 24.30
CA THR A 152 7.69 -3.05 25.01
C THR A 152 7.16 -1.78 24.33
N HIS A 153 6.91 -1.79 23.02
CA HIS A 153 6.42 -0.63 22.26
C HIS A 153 4.91 -0.68 21.95
N SER A 154 4.34 -1.88 21.77
CA SER A 154 2.92 -2.07 21.39
C SER A 154 2.13 -3.00 22.34
N GLY A 155 2.77 -3.51 23.40
CA GLY A 155 2.10 -4.19 24.51
C GLY A 155 1.57 -5.59 24.19
N ILE A 156 0.76 -6.13 25.11
CA ILE A 156 0.33 -7.54 25.07
C ILE A 156 -0.39 -7.94 23.77
N TRP A 157 -1.16 -7.04 23.17
CA TRP A 157 -1.86 -7.28 21.91
C TRP A 157 -0.92 -7.46 20.71
N ALA A 158 0.31 -6.92 20.77
CA ALA A 158 1.32 -7.19 19.75
C ALA A 158 1.73 -8.67 19.70
N MET A 159 1.57 -9.40 20.81
CA MET A 159 1.98 -10.81 20.97
C MET A 159 0.90 -11.82 20.58
N GLY A 160 -0.22 -11.37 20.01
CA GLY A 160 -1.28 -12.26 19.53
C GLY A 160 -0.93 -12.99 18.23
N TYR A 161 -1.50 -14.18 18.04
CA TYR A 161 -1.57 -14.84 16.74
C TYR A 161 -2.90 -15.58 16.53
N TYR A 162 -3.28 -15.82 15.29
CA TYR A 162 -4.48 -16.56 14.91
C TYR A 162 -4.16 -17.96 14.35
N THR A 163 -5.18 -18.82 14.24
CA THR A 163 -5.06 -20.16 13.65
C THR A 163 -6.14 -20.43 12.61
N ALA A 164 -6.12 -21.61 11.98
CA ALA A 164 -7.14 -22.08 11.05
C ALA A 164 -8.60 -22.04 11.59
N ALA A 165 -8.77 -22.02 12.92
CA ALA A 165 -10.09 -21.90 13.55
C ALA A 165 -10.64 -20.47 13.48
N GLU A 166 -9.77 -19.47 13.48
CA GLU A 166 -10.11 -18.05 13.38
C GLU A 166 -10.08 -17.55 11.94
N LEU A 167 -9.16 -18.08 11.12
CA LEU A 167 -8.91 -17.66 9.73
C LEU A 167 -9.17 -18.77 8.68
N PRO A 168 -10.31 -19.48 8.69
CA PRO A 168 -10.53 -20.68 7.89
C PRO A 168 -10.43 -20.46 6.37
N PHE A 169 -10.83 -19.29 5.83
CA PHE A 169 -10.65 -19.04 4.39
C PHE A 169 -9.17 -18.95 4.03
N TYR A 170 -8.39 -18.13 4.73
CA TYR A 170 -6.97 -17.97 4.41
C TYR A 170 -6.18 -19.28 4.62
N TYR A 171 -6.51 -20.05 5.66
CA TYR A 171 -5.89 -21.37 5.85
C TYR A 171 -6.32 -22.41 4.79
N SER A 172 -7.44 -22.23 4.09
CA SER A 172 -7.83 -23.09 2.94
C SER A 172 -7.01 -22.82 1.66
N LEU A 173 -6.18 -21.77 1.64
CA LEU A 173 -5.31 -21.45 0.50
C LEU A 173 -4.06 -22.35 0.45
N PHE A 174 -3.63 -22.94 1.58
CA PHE A 174 -2.51 -23.89 1.64
C PHE A 174 -2.68 -25.11 0.73
N ASP A 175 -3.91 -25.47 0.36
CA ASP A 175 -4.19 -26.67 -0.46
C ASP A 175 -3.95 -26.45 -1.98
N ASN A 176 -3.81 -25.19 -2.44
CA ASN A 176 -3.92 -24.85 -3.87
C ASN A 176 -3.31 -23.49 -4.29
N SER A 177 -2.64 -22.78 -3.38
CA SER A 177 -2.09 -21.44 -3.60
C SER A 177 -0.70 -21.32 -2.98
N THR A 178 0.14 -20.42 -3.47
CA THR A 178 1.49 -20.22 -2.93
C THR A 178 1.46 -19.17 -1.82
N LEU A 179 2.07 -19.45 -0.66
CA LEU A 179 2.29 -18.47 0.40
C LEU A 179 3.73 -17.96 0.33
N CYS A 180 3.91 -16.66 0.08
CA CYS A 180 5.20 -16.00 0.19
C CYS A 180 5.61 -15.93 1.66
N ALA A 181 6.58 -16.75 2.07
CA ALA A 181 7.02 -16.90 3.46
C ALA A 181 8.07 -15.87 3.91
N ASN A 182 8.48 -14.99 2.98
CA ASN A 182 9.58 -14.03 3.12
C ASN A 182 9.26 -12.69 2.39
N PHE A 183 7.98 -12.29 2.42
CA PHE A 183 7.49 -11.03 1.87
C PHE A 183 7.41 -9.96 2.96
N PHE A 184 8.01 -8.80 2.74
CA PHE A 184 8.04 -7.69 3.70
C PHE A 184 7.27 -6.48 3.18
N CYS A 185 6.71 -5.67 4.07
CA CYS A 185 6.32 -4.31 3.68
C CYS A 185 7.58 -3.49 3.34
N ALA A 186 7.42 -2.43 2.56
CA ALA A 186 8.55 -1.75 1.94
C ALA A 186 9.33 -0.80 2.88
N LEU A 187 8.74 -0.37 4.00
CA LEU A 187 9.42 0.45 5.02
C LEU A 187 8.99 0.12 6.45
N LEU A 188 9.84 0.49 7.41
CA LEU A 188 9.57 0.43 8.85
C LEU A 188 8.67 1.60 9.28
N GLY A 189 7.39 1.53 8.93
CA GLY A 189 6.40 2.56 9.20
C GLY A 189 5.03 2.23 8.61
N PRO A 190 4.08 3.17 8.65
CA PRO A 190 2.64 2.89 8.51
C PRO A 190 2.15 2.77 7.05
N THR A 191 0.85 2.51 6.93
CA THR A 191 0.03 2.31 5.73
C THR A 191 0.43 3.07 4.46
N TRP A 192 0.23 4.38 4.41
CA TRP A 192 0.24 5.11 3.14
C TRP A 192 1.61 5.13 2.47
N PRO A 193 2.74 5.37 3.18
CA PRO A 193 4.08 5.09 2.65
C PRO A 193 4.21 3.72 1.97
N ASN A 194 3.69 2.66 2.57
CA ASN A 194 3.77 1.31 2.03
C ASN A 194 2.87 1.11 0.80
N ARG A 195 1.64 1.62 0.85
CA ARG A 195 0.72 1.68 -0.30
C ARG A 195 1.31 2.49 -1.48
N PHE A 196 2.16 3.49 -1.22
CA PHE A 196 2.88 4.22 -2.26
C PHE A 196 3.98 3.37 -2.92
N TYR A 197 4.72 2.56 -2.16
CA TYR A 197 5.67 1.59 -2.73
C TYR A 197 4.97 0.59 -3.67
N LEU A 198 3.76 0.12 -3.36
CA LEU A 198 2.97 -0.71 -4.28
C LEU A 198 2.61 0.00 -5.59
N MET A 199 2.37 1.31 -5.57
CA MET A 199 2.02 2.05 -6.78
C MET A 199 3.26 2.48 -7.59
N ALA A 200 4.31 2.99 -6.95
CA ALA A 200 5.40 3.72 -7.60
C ALA A 200 6.81 3.16 -7.34
N GLY A 201 6.93 2.03 -6.63
CA GLY A 201 8.20 1.43 -6.22
C GLY A 201 8.94 2.22 -5.15
N THR A 202 8.38 3.35 -4.70
CA THR A 202 8.90 4.26 -3.68
C THR A 202 7.75 4.97 -2.95
N SER A 203 7.93 5.29 -1.66
CA SER A 203 7.07 6.25 -0.95
C SER A 203 7.40 7.72 -1.28
N GLY A 204 8.39 7.93 -2.13
CA GLY A 204 9.02 9.21 -2.36
C GLY A 204 9.70 9.78 -1.12
N GLY A 205 10.14 8.92 -0.21
CA GLY A 205 10.72 9.30 1.08
C GLY A 205 9.68 9.69 2.13
N ILE A 206 8.38 9.64 1.84
CA ILE A 206 7.34 9.85 2.85
C ILE A 206 7.42 8.70 3.86
N THR A 207 7.45 9.02 5.16
CA THR A 207 7.59 8.06 6.28
C THR A 207 6.37 7.97 7.19
N THR A 208 5.31 8.76 6.93
CA THR A 208 4.12 8.85 7.79
C THR A 208 2.81 8.74 7.01
N ASN A 209 1.73 8.35 7.70
CA ASN A 209 0.37 8.73 7.31
C ASN A 209 0.19 10.26 7.45
N GLY A 210 -0.93 10.83 6.97
CA GLY A 210 -1.12 12.28 6.93
C GLY A 210 -2.55 12.69 6.56
N LEU A 211 -2.70 13.76 5.77
CA LEU A 211 -3.97 14.13 5.12
C LEU A 211 -3.72 14.47 3.64
N TRP A 212 -3.63 13.43 2.80
CA TRP A 212 -3.34 13.59 1.39
C TRP A 212 -4.57 13.98 0.57
N GLY A 213 -4.37 14.85 -0.42
CA GLY A 213 -5.40 15.36 -1.31
C GLY A 213 -5.36 14.73 -2.70
N TYR A 214 -6.42 14.96 -3.47
CA TYR A 214 -6.46 14.61 -4.89
C TYR A 214 -5.34 15.29 -5.68
N GLY A 215 -4.50 14.51 -6.36
CA GLY A 215 -3.55 15.01 -7.35
C GLY A 215 -2.37 15.83 -6.82
N ILE A 216 -1.88 15.50 -5.62
CA ILE A 216 -0.70 16.09 -4.98
C ILE A 216 0.65 15.59 -5.52
N PHE A 217 0.68 14.37 -6.10
CA PHE A 217 1.90 13.76 -6.62
C PHE A 217 1.97 13.87 -8.16
N ASP A 218 3.17 14.13 -8.68
CA ASP A 218 3.41 14.42 -10.11
C ASP A 218 4.65 13.66 -10.66
N TYR A 219 4.91 12.49 -10.08
CA TYR A 219 5.95 11.54 -10.48
C TYR A 219 5.33 10.21 -10.97
N PRO A 220 6.00 9.44 -11.85
CA PRO A 220 5.45 8.21 -12.41
C PRO A 220 5.04 7.17 -11.37
N MET A 221 3.97 6.44 -11.65
CA MET A 221 3.61 5.20 -10.98
C MET A 221 3.16 4.13 -12.00
N ILE A 222 2.89 2.90 -11.55
CA ILE A 222 2.60 1.75 -12.41
C ILE A 222 1.43 1.98 -13.39
N LEU A 223 0.44 2.80 -13.02
CA LEU A 223 -0.68 3.14 -13.90
C LEU A 223 -0.25 3.97 -15.12
N ASP A 224 0.80 4.80 -15.01
CA ASP A 224 1.38 5.53 -16.15
C ASP A 224 2.05 4.56 -17.14
N LEU A 225 2.71 3.50 -16.62
CA LEU A 225 3.34 2.47 -17.45
C LEU A 225 2.31 1.59 -18.16
N LEU A 226 1.25 1.19 -17.44
CA LEU A 226 0.14 0.43 -18.01
C LEU A 226 -0.58 1.24 -19.10
N ASP A 227 -0.82 2.55 -18.89
CA ASP A 227 -1.39 3.44 -19.92
C ASP A 227 -0.45 3.61 -21.13
N ALA A 228 0.86 3.80 -20.90
CA ALA A 228 1.84 3.94 -21.98
C ALA A 228 1.98 2.66 -22.84
N ALA A 229 1.79 1.48 -22.23
CA ALA A 229 1.78 0.20 -22.91
C ALA A 229 0.40 -0.20 -23.50
N GLY A 230 -0.67 0.53 -23.16
CA GLY A 230 -2.04 0.19 -23.55
C GLY A 230 -2.64 -1.02 -22.80
N VAL A 231 -2.05 -1.40 -21.67
CA VAL A 231 -2.51 -2.50 -20.81
C VAL A 231 -3.73 -2.05 -20.02
N THR A 232 -4.83 -2.78 -20.14
CA THR A 232 -6.10 -2.40 -19.53
C THR A 232 -6.06 -2.55 -18.01
N TRP A 233 -6.38 -1.49 -17.28
CA TRP A 233 -6.46 -1.51 -15.81
C TRP A 233 -7.72 -0.87 -15.23
N LYS A 234 -8.03 -1.22 -13.98
CA LYS A 234 -9.08 -0.56 -13.16
C LYS A 234 -8.77 -0.74 -11.67
N ILE A 235 -9.20 0.21 -10.85
CA ILE A 235 -9.28 0.05 -9.39
C ILE A 235 -10.73 -0.20 -9.01
N TYR A 236 -10.98 -1.27 -8.26
CA TYR A 236 -12.27 -1.64 -7.71
C TYR A 236 -12.28 -1.39 -6.21
N ASN A 237 -12.87 -0.29 -5.80
CA ASN A 237 -13.13 0.06 -4.42
C ASN A 237 -14.24 -0.86 -3.90
N LEU A 238 -13.93 -1.71 -2.93
CA LEU A 238 -14.87 -2.69 -2.40
C LEU A 238 -15.97 -1.97 -1.61
N GLY A 239 -15.59 -0.96 -0.82
CA GLY A 239 -16.41 0.19 -0.43
C GLY A 239 -15.73 1.49 -0.89
N MET A 240 -16.49 2.58 -1.07
CA MET A 240 -15.92 3.90 -1.39
C MET A 240 -15.65 4.67 -0.10
N ASP A 241 -14.38 4.93 0.16
CA ASP A 241 -13.94 5.88 1.18
C ASP A 241 -13.93 7.32 0.64
N SER A 242 -13.33 8.26 1.38
CA SER A 242 -13.32 9.69 1.04
C SER A 242 -11.92 10.31 1.12
N VAL A 243 -11.73 11.39 0.36
CA VAL A 243 -10.52 12.20 0.30
C VAL A 243 -10.94 13.64 0.64
N PRO A 244 -10.19 14.39 1.47
CA PRO A 244 -8.86 14.10 2.02
C PRO A 244 -8.87 13.68 3.50
N TYR A 245 -9.97 13.13 4.03
CA TYR A 245 -10.19 12.99 5.48
C TYR A 245 -9.39 11.87 6.19
N GLY A 246 -8.25 11.44 5.63
CA GLY A 246 -7.37 10.46 6.27
C GLY A 246 -7.86 9.02 6.27
N ASN A 247 -8.89 8.68 5.49
CA ASN A 247 -9.68 7.47 5.66
C ASN A 247 -9.75 6.55 4.43
N THR A 248 -8.79 6.63 3.51
CA THR A 248 -8.87 5.96 2.20
C THR A 248 -7.56 5.31 1.75
N ASP A 249 -7.70 4.10 1.24
CA ASP A 249 -6.61 3.23 0.80
C ASP A 249 -6.31 3.34 -0.70
N ASN A 250 -7.18 4.02 -1.46
CA ASN A 250 -7.04 4.22 -2.91
C ASN A 250 -6.03 5.34 -3.20
N VAL A 251 -4.79 5.12 -2.77
CA VAL A 251 -3.70 6.11 -2.84
C VAL A 251 -3.41 6.62 -4.25
N ALA A 252 -3.77 5.84 -5.29
CA ALA A 252 -3.65 6.23 -6.70
C ALA A 252 -4.34 7.57 -7.02
N VAL A 253 -5.39 7.97 -6.29
CA VAL A 253 -6.06 9.26 -6.49
C VAL A 253 -5.24 10.46 -5.99
N PHE A 254 -4.16 10.24 -5.25
CA PHE A 254 -3.19 11.27 -4.87
C PHE A 254 -2.27 11.65 -6.04
N TRP A 255 -2.20 10.86 -7.11
CA TRP A 255 -1.44 11.21 -8.33
C TRP A 255 -2.26 12.06 -9.30
N LYS A 256 -1.65 13.14 -9.79
CA LYS A 256 -2.25 14.19 -10.62
C LYS A 256 -2.91 13.68 -11.90
N ASN A 257 -2.35 12.64 -12.52
CA ASN A 257 -2.89 12.01 -13.72
C ASN A 257 -4.20 11.23 -13.47
N PHE A 258 -4.36 10.62 -12.28
CA PHE A 258 -5.42 9.64 -11.99
C PHE A 258 -6.45 10.12 -10.96
N ALA A 259 -6.19 11.23 -10.28
CA ALA A 259 -7.05 11.89 -9.29
C ALA A 259 -8.51 12.16 -9.70
N LYS A 260 -8.85 12.06 -10.99
CA LYS A 260 -10.20 12.22 -11.54
C LYS A 260 -10.57 11.17 -12.58
N ASP A 261 -9.72 10.17 -12.80
CA ASP A 261 -9.97 9.11 -13.78
C ASP A 261 -11.15 8.24 -13.30
N GLN A 262 -12.04 7.87 -14.22
CA GLN A 262 -13.19 7.02 -13.87
C GLN A 262 -12.76 5.55 -13.64
N ARG A 263 -11.56 5.17 -14.08
CA ARG A 263 -10.95 3.86 -13.83
C ARG A 263 -10.49 3.67 -12.38
N THR A 264 -10.27 4.74 -11.60
CA THR A 264 -10.00 4.62 -10.16
C THR A 264 -11.27 4.41 -9.32
N ASN A 265 -12.46 4.50 -9.94
CA ASN A 265 -13.77 4.54 -9.29
C ASN A 265 -14.64 3.29 -9.58
N GLY A 266 -14.02 2.14 -9.83
CA GLY A 266 -14.73 0.86 -9.89
C GLY A 266 -15.29 0.44 -8.52
N SER A 267 -16.24 -0.49 -8.50
CA SER A 267 -16.89 -0.99 -7.27
C SER A 267 -16.88 -2.51 -7.17
N LYS A 268 -17.06 -3.09 -5.96
CA LYS A 268 -17.19 -4.56 -5.78
C LYS A 268 -18.18 -5.21 -6.75
N GLY A 269 -19.38 -4.63 -6.89
CA GLY A 269 -20.39 -5.13 -7.82
C GLY A 269 -19.96 -5.05 -9.30
N GLY A 270 -19.08 -4.10 -9.65
CA GLY A 270 -18.41 -4.04 -10.95
C GLY A 270 -17.44 -5.19 -11.15
N TYR A 271 -16.58 -5.47 -10.17
CA TYR A 271 -15.61 -6.57 -10.20
C TYR A 271 -16.31 -7.93 -10.39
N LEU A 272 -17.29 -8.24 -9.54
CA LEU A 272 -18.06 -9.49 -9.60
C LEU A 272 -18.77 -9.66 -10.95
N ASN A 273 -19.31 -8.56 -11.51
CA ASN A 273 -19.91 -8.56 -12.84
C ASN A 273 -18.90 -8.77 -13.97
N ASP A 274 -17.69 -8.22 -13.85
CA ASP A 274 -16.64 -8.30 -14.88
C ASP A 274 -15.98 -9.69 -14.87
N CYS A 275 -15.74 -10.28 -13.70
CA CYS A 275 -15.33 -11.69 -13.56
C CYS A 275 -16.37 -12.63 -14.17
N ARG A 276 -17.65 -12.54 -13.76
CA ARG A 276 -18.75 -13.37 -14.32
C ARG A 276 -18.90 -13.27 -15.84
N LYS A 277 -18.41 -12.20 -16.48
CA LYS A 277 -18.52 -11.96 -17.92
C LYS A 277 -17.23 -12.21 -18.70
N GLY A 278 -16.11 -12.55 -18.06
CA GLY A 278 -14.80 -12.62 -18.72
C GLY A 278 -14.36 -11.27 -19.30
N ARG A 279 -14.54 -10.18 -18.54
CA ARG A 279 -14.23 -8.79 -18.96
C ARG A 279 -13.44 -8.03 -17.90
N LEU A 280 -12.70 -8.75 -17.07
CA LEU A 280 -11.79 -8.15 -16.11
C LEU A 280 -10.67 -7.42 -16.89
N PRO A 281 -10.17 -6.26 -16.42
CA PRO A 281 -8.94 -5.68 -16.94
C PRO A 281 -7.75 -6.64 -16.82
N GLN A 282 -6.69 -6.40 -17.57
CA GLN A 282 -5.41 -7.12 -17.43
C GLN A 282 -4.76 -6.86 -16.07
N VAL A 283 -4.95 -5.68 -15.47
CA VAL A 283 -4.50 -5.37 -14.09
C VAL A 283 -5.65 -4.77 -13.27
N SER A 284 -6.02 -5.42 -12.17
CA SER A 284 -7.13 -5.01 -11.32
C SER A 284 -6.68 -4.82 -9.87
N PHE A 285 -6.74 -3.59 -9.37
CA PHE A 285 -6.47 -3.31 -7.96
C PHE A 285 -7.77 -3.40 -7.15
N MET A 286 -7.76 -4.15 -6.06
CA MET A 286 -8.88 -4.36 -5.15
C MET A 286 -8.60 -3.61 -3.86
N ILE A 287 -9.33 -2.52 -3.63
CA ILE A 287 -9.12 -1.64 -2.48
C ILE A 287 -10.26 -1.89 -1.49
N PRO A 288 -9.99 -2.39 -0.27
CA PRO A 288 -11.00 -2.48 0.78
C PRO A 288 -11.43 -1.08 1.26
N SER A 289 -12.20 -0.99 2.35
CA SER A 289 -12.75 0.29 2.82
C SER A 289 -12.53 0.44 4.32
N TYR A 290 -11.58 1.29 4.67
CA TYR A 290 -11.19 1.59 6.05
C TYR A 290 -12.34 2.21 6.83
N ALA A 291 -13.06 3.16 6.24
CA ALA A 291 -14.22 3.80 6.91
C ALA A 291 -15.43 2.85 7.10
N ARG A 292 -15.30 1.57 6.72
CA ARG A 292 -16.28 0.51 6.93
C ARG A 292 -15.72 -0.72 7.66
N GLY A 293 -14.41 -0.75 7.99
CA GLY A 293 -13.74 -1.92 8.56
C GLY A 293 -13.79 -3.15 7.64
N TRP A 294 -13.53 -2.97 6.35
CA TRP A 294 -13.58 -4.01 5.30
C TRP A 294 -12.20 -4.49 4.83
N ASP A 295 -11.18 -3.87 5.39
CA ASP A 295 -9.74 -3.96 5.15
C ASP A 295 -9.00 -4.85 6.15
N GLU A 296 -9.58 -5.05 7.34
CA GLU A 296 -8.98 -5.67 8.54
C GLU A 296 -8.17 -4.70 9.42
N HIS A 297 -8.14 -3.39 9.16
CA HIS A 297 -7.49 -2.42 10.06
C HIS A 297 -8.13 -2.51 11.45
N PRO A 298 -7.39 -2.76 12.54
CA PRO A 298 -8.00 -2.83 13.88
C PRO A 298 -8.70 -1.51 14.21
N PRO A 299 -9.90 -1.49 14.83
CA PRO A 299 -10.63 -2.60 15.45
C PRO A 299 -11.70 -3.26 14.53
N ALA A 300 -11.49 -3.28 13.22
CA ALA A 300 -12.35 -4.06 12.31
C ALA A 300 -12.37 -5.55 12.68
N ASP A 301 -13.51 -6.20 12.46
CA ASP A 301 -13.63 -7.65 12.61
C ASP A 301 -12.99 -8.36 11.41
N VAL A 302 -11.96 -9.15 11.68
CA VAL A 302 -11.19 -9.87 10.65
C VAL A 302 -12.08 -10.75 9.76
N SER A 303 -13.18 -11.30 10.28
CA SER A 303 -14.10 -12.08 9.48
C SER A 303 -14.76 -11.28 8.36
N ILE A 304 -14.89 -9.96 8.49
CA ILE A 304 -15.52 -9.11 7.46
C ILE A 304 -14.60 -9.01 6.24
N GLY A 305 -13.33 -8.63 6.44
CA GLY A 305 -12.33 -8.56 5.36
C GLY A 305 -12.06 -9.93 4.73
N MET A 306 -11.87 -10.96 5.57
CA MET A 306 -11.66 -12.34 5.12
C MET A 306 -12.82 -12.85 4.26
N ASN A 307 -14.07 -12.59 4.63
CA ASN A 307 -15.23 -12.99 3.82
C ASN A 307 -15.33 -12.20 2.50
N ILE A 308 -14.91 -10.93 2.48
CA ILE A 308 -14.86 -10.11 1.25
C ILE A 308 -13.76 -10.63 0.30
N GLN A 309 -12.59 -11.00 0.81
CA GLN A 309 -11.54 -11.63 0.01
C GLN A 309 -11.97 -13.02 -0.50
N ALA A 310 -12.68 -13.81 0.33
CA ALA A 310 -13.26 -15.09 -0.09
C ALA A 310 -14.26 -14.93 -1.25
N GLU A 311 -15.17 -13.95 -1.17
CA GLU A 311 -16.09 -13.60 -2.26
C GLU A 311 -15.33 -13.21 -3.54
N CYS A 312 -14.30 -12.37 -3.41
CA CYS A 312 -13.57 -11.84 -4.57
C CYS A 312 -12.67 -12.90 -5.26
N VAL A 313 -12.02 -13.77 -4.48
CA VAL A 313 -11.22 -14.90 -5.01
C VAL A 313 -12.10 -15.95 -5.66
N ASN A 314 -13.21 -16.34 -5.04
CA ASN A 314 -14.11 -17.34 -5.61
C ASN A 314 -14.79 -16.83 -6.88
N ALA A 315 -15.17 -15.55 -6.94
CA ALA A 315 -15.70 -14.95 -8.17
C ALA A 315 -14.70 -14.95 -9.34
N LEU A 316 -13.38 -14.96 -9.07
CA LEU A 316 -12.36 -15.13 -10.11
C LEU A 316 -12.16 -16.61 -10.48
N ARG A 317 -12.16 -17.53 -9.50
CA ARG A 317 -12.08 -18.98 -9.73
C ARG A 317 -13.25 -19.53 -10.55
N GLU A 318 -14.44 -18.95 -10.38
CA GLU A 318 -15.65 -19.26 -11.16
C GLU A 318 -15.70 -18.53 -12.52
N SER A 319 -14.71 -17.69 -12.83
CA SER A 319 -14.68 -16.90 -14.06
C SER A 319 -14.22 -17.71 -15.28
N PRO A 320 -14.77 -17.48 -16.49
CA PRO A 320 -14.25 -18.07 -17.72
C PRO A 320 -12.81 -17.68 -18.08
N ILE A 321 -12.20 -16.69 -17.38
CA ILE A 321 -10.79 -16.30 -17.54
C ILE A 321 -9.86 -16.85 -16.42
N TRP A 322 -10.36 -17.69 -15.50
CA TRP A 322 -9.55 -18.22 -14.38
C TRP A 322 -8.21 -18.83 -14.83
N ASN A 323 -8.23 -19.58 -15.95
CA ASN A 323 -7.06 -20.27 -16.49
C ASN A 323 -5.93 -19.33 -16.99
N SER A 324 -6.21 -18.05 -17.22
CA SER A 324 -5.20 -17.01 -17.51
C SER A 324 -5.13 -15.93 -16.42
N SER A 325 -5.52 -16.28 -15.19
CA SER A 325 -5.59 -15.33 -14.07
C SER A 325 -4.64 -15.64 -12.90
N ALA A 326 -4.22 -14.60 -12.20
CA ALA A 326 -3.60 -14.66 -10.88
C ALA A 326 -4.25 -13.63 -9.93
N TYR A 327 -4.46 -13.99 -8.68
CA TYR A 327 -4.92 -13.11 -7.61
C TYR A 327 -3.85 -13.07 -6.51
N ILE A 328 -3.34 -11.88 -6.23
CA ILE A 328 -2.37 -11.62 -5.17
C ILE A 328 -3.13 -10.97 -4.00
N ILE A 329 -3.16 -11.63 -2.84
CA ILE A 329 -3.57 -10.99 -1.58
C ILE A 329 -2.30 -10.60 -0.84
N THR A 330 -2.17 -9.35 -0.45
CA THR A 330 -1.07 -8.82 0.39
C THR A 330 -1.65 -7.91 1.48
N TYR A 331 -0.80 -7.40 2.36
CA TYR A 331 -1.11 -6.41 3.40
C TYR A 331 -0.24 -5.18 3.20
N ASP A 332 -0.63 -4.02 3.75
CA ASP A 332 0.13 -2.77 3.67
C ASP A 332 1.37 -2.77 4.58
N GLU A 333 1.20 -3.12 5.85
CA GLU A 333 2.23 -3.40 6.84
C GLU A 333 1.69 -4.32 7.95
N HIS A 334 2.35 -4.37 9.11
CA HIS A 334 2.16 -5.41 10.11
C HIS A 334 1.25 -5.05 11.29
N GLY A 335 0.80 -3.79 11.41
CA GLY A 335 -0.14 -3.34 12.44
C GLY A 335 0.39 -3.36 13.86
N GLY A 336 1.72 -3.32 14.01
CA GLY A 336 2.38 -3.46 15.31
C GLY A 336 2.32 -4.88 15.89
N TYR A 337 1.72 -5.86 15.19
CA TYR A 337 1.76 -7.27 15.56
C TYR A 337 3.15 -7.86 15.31
N PHE A 338 3.59 -8.75 16.19
CA PHE A 338 4.97 -9.25 16.16
C PHE A 338 5.28 -10.10 14.92
N ASP A 339 6.53 -10.04 14.46
CA ASP A 339 7.15 -11.06 13.61
C ASP A 339 8.58 -11.30 14.10
N HIS A 340 9.03 -12.55 14.04
CA HIS A 340 10.35 -12.93 14.55
C HIS A 340 11.50 -12.70 13.54
N VAL A 341 11.21 -12.42 12.27
CA VAL A 341 12.23 -12.33 11.21
C VAL A 341 12.76 -10.89 11.08
N PRO A 342 14.06 -10.63 11.37
CA PRO A 342 14.63 -9.30 11.21
C PRO A 342 14.70 -8.90 9.72
N PRO A 343 14.11 -7.76 9.33
CA PRO A 343 13.98 -7.42 7.92
C PRO A 343 15.30 -6.93 7.31
N PRO A 344 15.62 -7.35 6.06
CA PRO A 344 16.82 -6.92 5.34
C PRO A 344 16.82 -5.41 5.09
N GLN A 345 17.89 -4.72 5.50
CA GLN A 345 18.07 -3.29 5.23
C GLN A 345 18.63 -3.10 3.81
N LEU A 346 17.79 -2.59 2.88
CA LEU A 346 18.17 -2.35 1.48
C LEU A 346 18.49 -0.87 1.21
N ASP A 347 17.91 0.03 2.00
CA ASP A 347 18.18 1.48 2.07
C ASP A 347 17.74 2.02 3.43
N ALA A 348 17.69 3.35 3.59
CA ALA A 348 17.35 3.99 4.87
C ALA A 348 15.87 3.89 5.27
N PHE A 349 14.97 3.36 4.42
CA PHE A 349 13.54 3.27 4.72
C PHE A 349 13.13 1.85 5.12
N GLY A 350 13.77 0.83 4.56
CA GLY A 350 13.35 -0.55 4.78
C GLY A 350 14.34 -1.62 4.29
N LEU A 351 13.91 -2.88 4.20
CA LEU A 351 12.50 -3.32 4.29
C LEU A 351 11.86 -3.18 5.69
N GLY A 352 10.54 -3.13 5.70
CA GLY A 352 9.70 -3.15 6.90
C GLY A 352 9.47 -4.56 7.42
N ILE A 353 8.50 -4.75 8.32
CA ILE A 353 8.22 -6.06 8.92
C ILE A 353 7.62 -7.04 7.89
N ARG A 354 7.77 -8.34 8.16
CA ARG A 354 7.25 -9.41 7.31
C ARG A 354 5.72 -9.48 7.39
N ILE A 355 5.07 -9.59 6.23
CA ILE A 355 3.61 -9.55 6.06
C ILE A 355 3.13 -10.79 5.29
N PRO A 356 1.85 -11.19 5.42
CA PRO A 356 1.30 -12.23 4.57
C PRO A 356 1.26 -11.80 3.11
N THR A 357 1.61 -12.69 2.18
CA THR A 357 1.23 -12.54 0.77
C THR A 357 0.93 -13.89 0.13
N TRP A 358 -0.26 -14.02 -0.47
CA TRP A 358 -0.73 -15.21 -1.16
C TRP A 358 -0.81 -14.98 -2.66
N VAL A 359 -0.28 -15.92 -3.44
CA VAL A 359 -0.45 -15.99 -4.91
C VAL A 359 -1.41 -17.13 -5.24
N ILE A 360 -2.59 -16.77 -5.72
CA ILE A 360 -3.73 -17.66 -5.96
C ILE A 360 -3.99 -17.72 -7.48
N SER A 361 -3.64 -18.83 -8.12
CA SER A 361 -3.69 -19.00 -9.57
C SER A 361 -3.79 -20.50 -9.91
N PRO A 362 -4.36 -20.94 -11.06
CA PRO A 362 -4.24 -22.33 -11.47
C PRO A 362 -2.80 -22.73 -11.83
N TRP A 363 -1.89 -21.76 -11.90
CA TRP A 363 -0.45 -21.94 -12.11
C TRP A 363 0.39 -21.80 -10.82
N ALA A 364 -0.23 -21.58 -9.66
CA ALA A 364 0.50 -21.45 -8.39
C ALA A 364 1.24 -22.76 -8.01
N THR A 365 2.43 -22.67 -7.43
CA THR A 365 3.21 -23.85 -7.03
C THR A 365 2.59 -24.64 -5.87
N GLY A 366 1.72 -24.01 -5.07
CA GLY A 366 1.09 -24.65 -3.90
C GLY A 366 2.04 -24.82 -2.70
N ASN A 367 3.17 -24.11 -2.69
CA ASN A 367 4.22 -24.24 -1.68
C ASN A 367 4.32 -23.00 -0.78
N LEU A 368 5.20 -23.09 0.24
CA LEU A 368 5.81 -21.93 0.87
C LEU A 368 6.96 -21.44 -0.02
N GLU A 369 6.92 -20.19 -0.46
CA GLU A 369 7.97 -19.59 -1.28
C GLU A 369 8.87 -18.68 -0.43
N PRO A 370 10.16 -19.02 -0.20
CA PRO A 370 11.07 -18.28 0.68
C PRO A 370 11.88 -17.16 0.00
N THR A 371 11.72 -16.93 -1.31
CA THR A 371 12.40 -15.83 -2.02
C THR A 371 12.07 -14.47 -1.39
N LEU A 372 13.07 -13.58 -1.32
CA LEU A 372 12.92 -12.26 -0.73
C LEU A 372 12.01 -11.39 -1.60
N TYR A 373 10.87 -10.97 -1.05
CA TYR A 373 9.90 -10.14 -1.75
C TYR A 373 9.49 -8.89 -0.95
N GLU A 374 8.99 -7.91 -1.68
CA GLU A 374 8.31 -6.71 -1.17
C GLU A 374 7.35 -6.19 -2.26
N PHE A 375 6.73 -5.03 -2.10
CA PHE A 375 5.76 -4.51 -3.09
C PHE A 375 6.36 -4.30 -4.49
N ALA A 376 7.65 -3.98 -4.59
CA ALA A 376 8.36 -3.96 -5.86
C ALA A 376 8.40 -5.33 -6.57
N SER A 377 8.23 -6.47 -5.87
CA SER A 377 8.08 -7.78 -6.52
C SER A 377 6.77 -7.88 -7.31
N ILE A 378 5.68 -7.26 -6.83
CA ILE A 378 4.41 -7.16 -7.56
C ILE A 378 4.59 -6.27 -8.79
N LEU A 379 5.34 -5.17 -8.68
CA LEU A 379 5.69 -4.30 -9.81
C LEU A 379 6.50 -5.06 -10.86
N LYS A 380 7.60 -5.72 -10.47
CA LYS A 380 8.44 -6.52 -11.38
C LYS A 380 7.65 -7.64 -12.05
N PHE A 381 6.70 -8.28 -11.35
CA PHE A 381 5.79 -9.26 -11.94
C PHE A 381 4.94 -8.65 -13.07
N LEU A 382 4.30 -7.50 -12.83
CA LEU A 382 3.52 -6.78 -13.85
C LEU A 382 4.41 -6.32 -15.03
N GLU A 383 5.57 -5.77 -14.74
CA GLU A 383 6.52 -5.26 -15.73
C GLU A 383 7.01 -6.39 -16.65
N ARG A 384 7.40 -7.53 -16.06
CA ARG A 384 7.86 -8.70 -16.79
C ARG A 384 6.74 -9.40 -17.57
N ASN A 385 5.54 -9.52 -16.98
CA ASN A 385 4.40 -10.17 -17.61
C ASN A 385 3.85 -9.39 -18.81
N PHE A 386 3.73 -8.06 -18.68
CA PHE A 386 3.17 -7.19 -19.72
C PHE A 386 4.20 -6.46 -20.59
N GLY A 387 5.51 -6.66 -20.33
CA GLY A 387 6.60 -6.11 -21.14
C GLY A 387 6.85 -4.61 -20.95
N LEU A 388 6.55 -4.08 -19.75
CA LEU A 388 6.74 -2.68 -19.38
C LEU A 388 8.24 -2.37 -19.17
N PRO A 389 8.67 -1.09 -19.17
CA PRO A 389 9.92 -0.70 -18.53
C PRO A 389 9.81 -0.82 -17.00
N THR A 390 10.93 -0.87 -16.29
CA THR A 390 10.96 -0.73 -14.82
C THR A 390 10.64 0.71 -14.40
N LEU A 391 9.89 0.92 -13.32
CA LEU A 391 9.68 2.26 -12.73
C LEU A 391 11.02 2.98 -12.41
N ALA A 392 12.01 2.25 -11.91
CA ALA A 392 13.37 2.72 -11.70
C ALA A 392 14.09 3.19 -12.99
N SER A 393 13.68 2.71 -14.17
CA SER A 393 14.24 3.15 -15.47
C SER A 393 13.55 4.36 -16.09
N VAL A 394 12.47 4.87 -15.47
CA VAL A 394 11.76 6.07 -15.95
C VAL A 394 11.70 7.21 -14.93
N ASN A 395 11.87 6.90 -13.63
CA ASN A 395 11.59 7.82 -12.53
C ASN A 395 12.87 8.41 -11.89
N HIS A 396 13.72 9.01 -12.72
CA HIS A 396 14.98 9.66 -12.31
C HIS A 396 14.81 10.89 -11.38
N GLN A 397 13.59 11.26 -11.01
CA GLN A 397 13.34 12.34 -10.04
C GLN A 397 13.88 12.01 -8.64
N PHE A 398 14.12 10.72 -8.36
CA PHE A 398 14.52 10.19 -7.06
C PHE A 398 15.98 9.72 -6.98
N ASP A 399 16.76 9.85 -8.07
CA ASP A 399 18.17 9.43 -8.09
C ASP A 399 19.07 10.47 -7.39
N ASP A 400 18.79 11.77 -7.62
CA ASP A 400 19.57 12.91 -7.09
C ASP A 400 18.94 13.61 -5.87
N GLY A 401 17.69 13.27 -5.47
CA GLY A 401 17.00 13.96 -4.37
C GLY A 401 15.55 13.49 -4.14
N THR A 402 14.84 14.15 -3.21
CA THR A 402 13.50 13.75 -2.76
C THR A 402 12.43 14.80 -3.12
N PRO A 403 11.56 14.57 -4.13
CA PRO A 403 10.67 15.59 -4.68
C PRO A 403 9.43 15.94 -3.83
N VAL A 404 9.06 15.14 -2.83
CA VAL A 404 7.87 15.38 -1.96
C VAL A 404 8.21 15.89 -0.56
N GLY A 405 9.42 16.44 -0.38
CA GLY A 405 9.79 17.23 0.80
C GLY A 405 10.66 16.50 1.83
N GLY A 406 10.68 17.04 3.05
CA GLY A 406 11.60 16.62 4.10
C GLY A 406 11.22 15.28 4.73
N ASN A 407 11.95 14.24 4.37
CA ASN A 407 11.90 12.90 4.96
C ASN A 407 12.71 12.82 6.27
N TYR A 408 12.39 13.70 7.23
CA TYR A 408 13.20 13.95 8.43
C TYR A 408 13.41 12.72 9.33
N GLN A 409 12.47 11.78 9.37
CA GLN A 409 12.60 10.55 10.15
C GLN A 409 13.65 9.57 9.59
N ALA A 410 13.94 9.65 8.29
CA ALA A 410 15.04 8.95 7.64
C ALA A 410 16.33 9.81 7.56
N ALA A 411 16.39 10.96 8.24
CA ALA A 411 17.56 11.83 8.23
C ALA A 411 18.68 11.29 9.14
N GLY A 412 19.88 11.17 8.58
CA GLY A 412 21.07 10.86 9.37
C GLY A 412 21.41 11.97 10.38
N PRO A 413 22.16 11.68 11.45
CA PRO A 413 22.46 12.65 12.51
C PRO A 413 23.01 13.99 11.97
N GLY A 414 22.24 15.07 12.17
CA GLY A 414 22.61 16.43 11.74
C GLY A 414 22.18 16.80 10.30
N ALA A 415 21.56 15.90 9.54
CA ALA A 415 20.99 16.21 8.23
C ALA A 415 19.60 16.84 8.37
N SER A 416 19.27 17.79 7.48
CA SER A 416 17.94 18.44 7.42
C SER A 416 16.95 17.75 6.47
N VAL A 417 17.38 16.67 5.81
CA VAL A 417 16.58 15.76 4.97
C VAL A 417 17.18 14.36 5.08
N GLY A 418 16.38 13.33 4.83
CA GLY A 418 16.88 11.97 4.60
C GLY A 418 17.45 11.77 3.19
N PRO A 419 17.97 10.57 2.89
CA PRO A 419 18.51 10.26 1.58
C PRO A 419 17.42 10.20 0.49
N PRO A 420 17.80 10.15 -0.80
CA PRO A 420 16.87 9.90 -1.89
C PRO A 420 16.18 8.53 -1.77
N ALA A 421 15.01 8.40 -2.38
CA ALA A 421 14.19 7.19 -2.34
C ALA A 421 13.87 6.69 -3.77
N PRO A 422 14.85 6.18 -4.51
CA PRO A 422 14.63 5.66 -5.86
C PRO A 422 13.75 4.39 -5.84
N PRO A 423 12.96 4.11 -6.91
CA PRO A 423 12.15 2.91 -6.98
C PRO A 423 12.96 1.61 -6.89
N ARG A 424 12.45 0.60 -6.18
CA ARG A 424 13.20 -0.64 -5.88
C ARG A 424 13.03 -1.78 -6.90
N ASP A 425 12.12 -1.66 -7.86
CA ASP A 425 11.88 -2.63 -8.94
C ASP A 425 13.13 -2.92 -9.79
N GLY A 426 14.05 -1.95 -9.91
CA GLY A 426 15.35 -2.14 -10.56
C GLY A 426 16.38 -2.99 -9.78
N ARG A 427 16.11 -3.38 -8.51
CA ARG A 427 17.05 -4.13 -7.66
C ARG A 427 17.07 -5.64 -7.98
N PRO A 428 18.24 -6.28 -8.09
CA PRO A 428 18.35 -7.71 -8.35
C PRO A 428 18.17 -8.59 -7.10
N GLU A 429 18.23 -8.05 -5.89
CA GLU A 429 18.11 -8.82 -4.64
C GLU A 429 16.66 -9.15 -4.26
N ILE A 430 15.70 -8.43 -4.85
CA ILE A 430 14.25 -8.60 -4.66
C ILE A 430 13.72 -9.48 -5.80
N GLY A 431 12.99 -10.57 -5.50
CA GLY A 431 12.40 -11.45 -6.50
C GLY A 431 11.25 -10.81 -7.30
N ASP A 432 10.78 -11.46 -8.37
CA ASP A 432 9.73 -10.94 -9.28
C ASP A 432 8.43 -11.76 -9.29
N LEU A 433 8.21 -12.55 -8.22
CA LEU A 433 7.10 -13.48 -8.00
C LEU A 433 6.97 -14.61 -9.03
N MET A 434 7.85 -14.73 -10.02
CA MET A 434 7.77 -15.81 -11.00
C MET A 434 8.05 -17.18 -10.37
N GLU A 435 8.79 -17.23 -9.27
CA GLU A 435 9.02 -18.42 -8.45
C GLU A 435 7.74 -18.94 -7.78
N CYS A 436 6.72 -18.07 -7.59
CA CYS A 436 5.43 -18.47 -7.04
C CYS A 436 4.58 -19.31 -8.01
N PHE A 437 5.00 -19.48 -9.27
CA PHE A 437 4.26 -20.17 -10.33
C PHE A 437 5.03 -21.32 -10.99
N THR A 438 4.31 -22.28 -11.56
CA THR A 438 4.81 -23.28 -12.51
C THR A 438 4.08 -23.11 -13.83
N PHE A 439 4.76 -22.59 -14.85
CA PHE A 439 4.22 -22.44 -16.22
C PHE A 439 4.59 -23.64 -17.12
N PRO A 440 3.84 -23.89 -18.22
CA PRO A 440 3.95 -25.11 -19.03
C PRO A 440 5.00 -25.06 -20.16
#